data_AF-A0A9P0PA85-F1
#
_entry.id   AF-A0A9P0PA85-F1
#
_cell.length_a   1.000
_cell.length_b   1.000
_cell.length_c   1.000
_cell.angle_alpha   90.00
_cell.angle_beta   90.00
_cell.angle_gamma   90.00
#
_symmetry.space_group_name_H-M   'P 1'
#
loop_
_entity.id
_entity.type
_entity.pdbx_description
1 polymer ?
#
loop_
_entity_poly.entity_id
_entity_poly.type
_entity_poly.pdbx_seq_one_letter_code
_entity_poly.pdbx_strand_id
1 'polypeptide(L)'
;MKITFLTLIMSCDSVEESGKEIVKNCYNLHHKAKFDLIKERFLLMVKYAKRWRPVYSAAGICDMNKDFMITVLSTITTYCVVIIQFNNVTQTKRG
;
A
#
# COMPACT_ATOMS: atom_id res chain seq x y z
N MET A 1 -17.26 -2.77 -8.34
CA MET A 1 -15.79 -2.62 -8.25
C MET A 1 -15.15 -3.74 -9.06
N LYS A 2 -14.52 -3.45 -10.21
CA LYS A 2 -13.94 -4.51 -11.07
C LYS A 2 -12.73 -5.14 -10.35
N ILE A 3 -12.58 -6.46 -10.42
CA ILE A 3 -11.46 -7.23 -9.86
C ILE A 3 -10.10 -6.65 -10.29
N THR A 4 -10.03 -6.10 -11.51
CA THR A 4 -8.84 -5.45 -12.07
C THR A 4 -8.33 -4.25 -11.26
N PHE A 5 -9.20 -3.54 -10.55
CA PHE A 5 -8.79 -2.42 -9.70
C PHE A 5 -8.08 -2.90 -8.43
N LEU A 6 -8.54 -4.02 -7.87
CA LEU A 6 -7.92 -4.62 -6.68
C LEU A 6 -6.52 -5.16 -7.00
N THR A 7 -6.39 -5.84 -8.15
CA THR A 7 -5.12 -6.37 -8.61
C THR A 7 -4.13 -5.26 -8.95
N LEU A 8 -4.60 -4.12 -9.46
CA LEU A 8 -3.76 -2.95 -9.72
C LEU A 8 -3.19 -2.38 -8.42
N ILE A 9 -4.03 -2.16 -7.40
CA ILE A 9 -3.60 -1.65 -6.09
C ILE A 9 -2.60 -2.62 -5.45
N MET A 10 -2.90 -3.91 -5.42
CA MET A 10 -1.99 -4.92 -4.85
C MET A 10 -0.66 -5.01 -5.59
N SER A 11 -0.67 -4.83 -6.92
CA SER A 11 0.57 -4.82 -7.70
C SER A 11 1.41 -3.58 -7.42
N CYS A 12 0.78 -2.41 -7.27
CA CYS A 12 1.47 -1.17 -6.90
C CYS A 12 2.10 -1.28 -5.51
N ASP A 13 1.35 -1.79 -4.53
CA ASP A 13 1.82 -2.05 -3.15
C ASP A 13 3.01 -3.03 -3.14
N SER A 14 2.91 -4.13 -3.89
CA SER A 14 3.98 -5.14 -4.00
C SER A 14 5.27 -4.57 -4.60
N VAL A 15 5.16 -3.75 -5.65
CA VAL A 15 6.33 -3.10 -6.28
C VAL A 15 6.97 -2.08 -5.33
N GLU A 16 6.16 -1.32 -4.59
CA GLU A 16 6.66 -0.37 -3.60
C GLU A 16 7.39 -1.07 -2.45
N GLU A 17 6.83 -2.17 -1.94
CA GLU A 17 7.43 -2.97 -0.87
C GLU A 17 8.73 -3.64 -1.32
N SER A 18 8.76 -4.19 -2.55
CA SER A 18 9.99 -4.71 -3.16
C SER A 18 11.10 -3.64 -3.23
N GLY A 19 10.74 -2.40 -3.56
CA GLY A 19 11.68 -1.28 -3.53
C GLY A 19 12.24 -0.98 -2.13
N LYS A 20 11.42 -1.09 -1.07
CA LYS A 20 11.88 -0.96 0.33
C LYS A 20 12.83 -2.09 0.73
N GLU A 21 12.52 -3.33 0.35
CA GLU A 21 13.37 -4.49 0.63
C GLU A 21 14.74 -4.37 -0.03
N ILE A 22 14.81 -3.91 -1.28
CA ILE A 22 16.08 -3.69 -1.98
C ILE A 22 16.94 -2.66 -1.23
N VAL A 23 16.35 -1.54 -0.79
CA VAL A 23 17.05 -0.51 0.00
C VAL A 23 17.57 -1.10 1.32
N LYS A 24 16.72 -1.85 2.05
CA LYS A 24 17.07 -2.49 3.32
C LYS A 24 18.21 -3.51 3.15
N ASN A 25 18.15 -4.33 2.10
CA ASN A 25 19.19 -5.31 1.79
C ASN A 25 20.52 -4.64 1.44
N CYS A 26 20.50 -3.55 0.67
CA CYS A 26 21.71 -2.79 0.37
C CYS A 26 22.35 -2.18 1.62
N TYR A 27 21.56 -1.69 2.58
CA TYR A 27 22.08 -1.23 3.88
C TYR A 27 22.68 -2.38 4.71
N ASN A 28 22.03 -3.55 4.74
CA ASN A 28 22.57 -4.72 5.44
C ASN A 28 23.89 -5.20 4.81
N LEU A 29 23.98 -5.20 3.48
CA LEU A 29 25.21 -5.56 2.75
C LEU A 29 26.32 -4.53 2.98
N HIS A 30 25.99 -3.24 3.01
CA HIS A 30 26.92 -2.18 3.39
C HIS A 30 27.51 -2.41 4.79
N HIS A 31 26.67 -2.73 5.79
CA HIS A 31 27.15 -3.00 7.14
C HIS A 31 28.05 -4.25 7.20
N LYS A 32 27.75 -5.29 6.43
CA LYS A 32 28.52 -6.54 6.41
C LYS A 32 29.80 -6.47 5.56
N ALA A 33 29.96 -5.44 4.74
CA ALA A 33 31.11 -5.29 3.86
C ALA A 33 32.39 -4.97 4.66
N LYS A 34 33.46 -5.73 4.39
CA LYS A 34 34.77 -5.56 5.04
C LYS A 34 35.66 -4.52 4.35
N PHE A 35 35.38 -4.18 3.10
CA PHE A 35 36.18 -3.27 2.28
C PHE A 35 35.44 -1.95 2.04
N ASP A 36 36.12 -0.82 2.22
CA ASP A 36 35.51 0.51 2.13
C ASP A 36 35.06 0.86 0.69
N LEU A 37 35.77 0.38 -0.33
CA LEU A 37 35.35 0.48 -1.74
C LEU A 37 34.00 -0.20 -2.02
N ILE A 38 33.73 -1.32 -1.35
CA ILE A 38 32.48 -2.07 -1.51
C ILE A 38 31.35 -1.39 -0.73
N LYS A 39 31.67 -0.83 0.44
CA LYS A 39 30.75 -0.01 1.23
C LYS A 39 30.25 1.19 0.44
N GLU A 40 31.14 1.96 -0.21
CA GLU A 40 30.74 3.11 -1.03
C GLU A 40 29.83 2.70 -2.19
N ARG A 41 30.12 1.59 -2.87
CA ARG A 41 29.26 1.06 -3.95
C ARG A 41 27.87 0.70 -3.44
N PHE A 42 27.74 0.07 -2.28
CA PHE A 42 26.44 -0.21 -1.69
C PHE A 42 25.68 1.06 -1.30
N LEU A 43 26.37 2.08 -0.79
CA LEU A 43 25.77 3.40 -0.49
C LEU A 43 25.24 4.08 -1.76
N LEU A 44 25.99 3.98 -2.85
CA LEU A 44 25.60 4.51 -4.15
C LEU A 44 24.40 3.73 -4.72
N MET A 45 24.37 2.41 -4.52
CA MET A 45 23.23 1.55 -4.88
C MET A 45 21.98 1.87 -4.07
N VAL A 46 22.11 2.14 -2.76
CA VAL A 46 21.03 2.66 -1.92
C VAL A 46 20.48 3.97 -2.47
N LYS A 47 21.35 4.89 -2.90
CA LYS A 47 20.95 6.19 -3.46
C LYS A 47 20.13 6.02 -4.74
N TYR A 48 20.52 5.11 -5.63
CA TYR A 48 19.75 4.80 -6.82
C TYR A 48 18.43 4.08 -6.49
N ALA A 49 18.46 3.07 -5.63
CA ALA A 49 17.27 2.34 -5.22
C ALA A 49 16.22 3.27 -4.55
N LYS A 50 16.65 4.22 -3.72
CA LYS A 50 15.77 5.25 -3.16
C LYS A 50 15.19 6.18 -4.22
N ARG A 51 15.98 6.54 -5.23
CA ARG A 51 15.55 7.46 -6.31
C ARG A 51 14.63 6.78 -7.32
N TRP A 52 14.81 5.49 -7.56
CA TRP A 52 14.06 4.71 -8.54
C TRP A 52 12.87 3.98 -7.95
N ARG A 53 12.77 3.89 -6.61
CA ARG A 53 11.59 3.33 -5.96
C ARG A 53 10.37 4.14 -6.40
N PRO A 54 9.41 3.50 -7.10
CA PRO A 54 8.16 4.15 -7.41
C PRO A 54 7.37 4.31 -6.10
N VAL A 55 6.92 5.52 -5.84
CA VAL A 55 5.96 5.81 -4.78
C VAL A 55 4.62 6.00 -5.47
N TYR A 56 3.73 5.01 -5.32
CA TYR A 56 2.42 5.04 -5.96
C TYR A 56 1.42 5.73 -5.03
N SER A 57 1.45 7.05 -5.02
CA SER A 57 0.44 7.85 -4.31
C SER A 57 -0.64 8.30 -5.29
N ALA A 58 -1.91 8.01 -4.98
CA ALA A 58 -3.05 8.50 -5.76
C ALA A 58 -3.23 9.99 -5.44
N ALA A 59 -2.76 10.85 -6.34
CA ALA A 59 -2.89 12.31 -6.28
C ALA A 59 -2.32 12.98 -5.00
N GLY A 60 -1.52 12.28 -4.18
CA GLY A 60 -1.01 12.79 -2.91
C GLY A 60 -2.06 12.85 -1.78
N ILE A 61 -3.26 12.28 -2.01
CA ILE A 61 -4.39 12.32 -1.07
C ILE A 61 -4.62 10.94 -0.43
N CYS A 62 -4.26 9.86 -1.13
CA CYS A 62 -4.37 8.49 -0.64
C CYS A 62 -3.19 7.67 -1.14
N ASP A 63 -2.42 7.10 -0.21
CA ASP A 63 -1.49 6.04 -0.54
C ASP A 63 -2.31 4.81 -0.95
N MET A 64 -2.03 4.26 -2.15
CA MET A 64 -2.67 3.03 -2.61
C MET A 64 -2.06 1.82 -1.87
N ASN A 65 -2.27 1.79 -0.56
CA ASN A 65 -1.84 0.73 0.34
C ASN A 65 -3.03 -0.21 0.65
N LYS A 66 -2.76 -1.40 1.19
CA LYS A 66 -3.79 -2.33 1.70
C LYS A 66 -4.80 -1.68 2.66
N ASP A 67 -4.40 -0.62 3.36
CA ASP A 67 -5.30 0.13 4.24
C ASP A 67 -6.44 0.84 3.48
N PHE A 68 -6.19 1.28 2.25
CA PHE A 68 -7.22 1.85 1.37
C PHE A 68 -8.30 0.81 1.05
N MET A 69 -7.88 -0.43 0.80
CA MET A 69 -8.79 -1.56 0.55
C MET A 69 -9.69 -1.85 1.76
N ILE A 70 -9.10 -1.86 2.95
CA ILE A 70 -9.84 -2.05 4.21
C ILE A 70 -10.84 -0.92 4.43
N THR A 71 -10.44 0.32 4.14
CA THR A 71 -11.30 1.50 4.28
C THR A 71 -12.50 1.47 3.33
N VAL A 72 -12.29 1.11 2.06
CA VAL A 72 -13.38 0.97 1.08
C VAL A 72 -14.36 -0.13 1.52
N LEU A 73 -13.85 -1.29 1.94
CA LEU A 73 -14.69 -2.40 2.40
C LEU A 73 -15.48 -2.02 3.67
N SER A 74 -14.84 -1.35 4.62
CA SER A 74 -15.47 -0.85 5.84
C SER A 74 -16.59 0.13 5.52
N THR A 75 -16.34 1.08 4.62
CA THR A 75 -17.34 2.07 4.20
C THR A 75 -18.56 1.43 3.55
N ILE A 76 -18.35 0.46 2.64
CA ILE A 76 -19.45 -0.31 2.02
C ILE A 76 -20.26 -1.05 3.09
N THR A 77 -19.57 -1.71 4.03
CA THR A 77 -20.22 -2.46 5.11
C THR A 77 -21.07 -1.55 5.99
N THR A 78 -20.53 -0.40 6.40
CA THR A 78 -21.28 0.61 7.18
C THR A 78 -22.51 1.09 6.43
N TYR A 79 -22.39 1.36 5.13
CA TYR A 79 -23.53 1.78 4.30
C TYR A 79 -24.62 0.71 4.23
N CYS A 80 -24.23 -0.56 4.07
CA CYS A 80 -25.16 -1.70 4.10
C CYS A 80 -25.90 -1.81 5.45
N VAL A 81 -25.17 -1.68 6.56
CA VAL A 81 -25.76 -1.72 7.91
C VAL A 81 -26.78 -0.59 8.08
N VAL A 82 -26.44 0.64 7.67
CA VAL A 82 -27.34 1.79 7.74
C VAL A 82 -28.61 1.55 6.91
N ILE A 83 -28.48 1.04 5.68
CA ILE A 83 -29.63 0.73 4.82
C ILE A 83 -30.53 -0.34 5.47
N ILE A 84 -29.95 -1.41 6.03
CA ILE A 84 -30.70 -2.48 6.70
C ILE A 84 -31.46 -1.93 7.91
N GLN A 85 -30.79 -1.14 8.76
CA GLN A 85 -31.43 -0.51 9.91
C GLN A 85 -32.59 0.39 9.48
N PHE A 86 -32.39 1.19 8.42
CA PHE A 86 -33.42 2.09 7.91
C PHE A 86 -34.62 1.31 7.34
N ASN A 87 -34.37 0.24 6.57
CA ASN A 87 -35.43 -0.61 6.03
C ASN A 87 -36.24 -1.28 7.14
N ASN A 88 -35.59 -1.81 8.18
CA ASN A 88 -36.27 -2.45 9.30
C ASN A 88 -37.20 -1.48 10.04
N VAL A 89 -36.75 -0.24 10.28
CA VAL A 89 -37.57 0.82 10.90
C VAL A 89 -38.77 1.19 10.03
N THR A 90 -38.61 1.24 8.69
CA THR A 90 -39.74 1.54 7.79
C THR A 90 -40.78 0.43 7.71
N GLN A 91 -40.39 -0.84 7.90
CA GLN A 91 -41.32 -1.97 7.96
C GLN A 91 -42.14 -1.97 9.25
N THR A 92 -41.54 -1.59 10.40
CA THR A 92 -42.25 -1.55 11.69
C THR A 92 -43.30 -0.44 11.78
N LYS A 93 -43.18 0.62 10.97
CA LYS A 93 -44.19 1.70 10.89
C LYS A 93 -45.33 1.43 9.90
N ARG A 94 -45.27 0.33 9.13
CA ARG A 94 -46.31 -0.07 8.16
C ARG A 94 -47.23 -1.19 8.67
N GLY A 95 -46.99 -1.72 9.87
CA GLY A 95 -47.83 -2.72 10.55
C GLY A 95 -48.83 -2.09 11.49
#